data_AF-A0A2K3KZ86-F1
#
_entry.id   AF-A0A2K3KZ86-F1
#
_cell.length_a   1.000
_cell.length_b   1.000
_cell.length_c   1.000
_cell.angle_alpha   90.00
_cell.angle_beta   90.00
_cell.angle_gamma   90.00
#
_symmetry.space_group_name_H-M   'P 1'
#
loop_
_entity.id
_entity.type
_entity.pdbx_description
1 polymer ?
#
loop_
_entity_poly.entity_id
_entity_poly.type
_entity_poly.pdbx_seq_one_letter_code
_entity_poly.pdbx_strand_id
1 'polypeptide(L)'
;MYSNVLVNCSNCHTPLQVPPGAGSIRCALCQAITLIADPRALPHQPSPSPHAPPPPSPYNQAPPGPLPNPHGRKKAVIVGISYKFSRHELKGCINDAKCMRYLLINKYSFPDSSIIMLTEEEDPHGPKFPNKHNIRMAMFWLTQGTLPGDSLVFHYSGHGSQQRNYSGDEADGFDETICPLDFETQGMIVDDEINATLVRPLPHGARLHALIDACHSGTVMDLPFLCRMNRLP
;
A
#
# COMPACT_ATOMS: atom_id res chain seq x y z
N MET A 1 7.26 -45.40 -12.11
CA MET A 1 7.72 -44.29 -11.26
C MET A 1 6.72 -43.15 -11.44
N TYR A 2 5.93 -42.84 -10.42
CA TYR A 2 4.99 -41.71 -10.49
C TYR A 2 5.73 -40.44 -10.06
N SER A 3 5.88 -39.48 -10.96
CA SER A 3 6.58 -38.22 -10.70
C SER A 3 5.66 -37.28 -9.91
N ASN A 4 6.08 -36.88 -8.71
CA ASN A 4 5.44 -35.80 -7.98
C ASN A 4 5.70 -34.47 -8.69
N VAL A 5 4.64 -33.70 -8.96
CA VAL A 5 4.75 -32.38 -9.60
C VAL A 5 4.82 -31.33 -8.50
N LEU A 6 5.77 -30.40 -8.61
CA LEU A 6 5.86 -29.24 -7.73
C LEU A 6 5.16 -28.06 -8.41
N VAL A 7 4.20 -27.45 -7.71
CA VAL A 7 3.46 -26.26 -8.17
C VAL A 7 3.53 -25.19 -7.09
N ASN A 8 3.77 -23.95 -7.46
CA ASN A 8 3.80 -22.84 -6.49
C ASN A 8 2.37 -22.41 -6.14
N CYS A 9 2.13 -22.16 -4.85
CA CYS A 9 0.87 -21.61 -4.39
C CYS A 9 0.56 -20.28 -5.09
N SER A 10 -0.68 -20.12 -5.57
CA SER A 10 -1.17 -18.91 -6.24
C SER A 10 -1.15 -17.63 -5.41
N ASN A 11 -0.95 -17.71 -4.09
CA ASN A 11 -0.97 -16.55 -3.20
C ASN A 11 0.37 -16.32 -2.48
N CYS A 12 0.91 -17.34 -1.78
CA CYS A 12 2.16 -17.20 -1.01
C CYS A 12 3.40 -17.77 -1.72
N HIS A 13 3.25 -18.26 -2.97
CA HIS A 13 4.31 -18.84 -3.80
C HIS A 13 5.11 -20.00 -3.20
N THR A 14 4.67 -20.54 -2.04
CA THR A 14 5.28 -21.72 -1.44
C THR A 14 5.16 -22.92 -2.38
N PRO A 15 6.24 -23.69 -2.61
CA PRO A 15 6.18 -24.89 -3.44
C PRO A 15 5.32 -25.96 -2.77
N LEU A 16 4.32 -26.46 -3.50
CA LEU A 16 3.38 -27.48 -3.06
C LEU A 16 3.63 -28.78 -3.83
N GLN A 17 3.70 -29.90 -3.11
CA GLN A 17 3.76 -31.23 -3.73
C GLN A 17 2.34 -31.66 -4.11
N VAL A 18 2.13 -31.86 -5.40
CA VAL A 18 0.85 -32.24 -5.96
C VAL A 18 0.78 -33.76 -6.13
N PRO A 19 -0.21 -34.44 -5.52
CA PRO A 19 -0.47 -35.85 -5.80
C PRO A 19 -0.83 -36.08 -7.27
N PRO A 20 -0.37 -37.17 -7.90
CA PRO A 20 -0.72 -37.47 -9.29
C PRO A 20 -2.23 -37.44 -9.54
N GLY A 21 -2.68 -36.65 -10.53
CA GLY A 21 -4.09 -36.54 -10.93
C GLY A 21 -4.92 -35.50 -10.17
N ALA A 22 -4.34 -34.73 -9.24
CA ALA A 22 -5.06 -33.64 -8.58
C ALA A 22 -5.26 -32.44 -9.52
N GLY A 23 -6.51 -32.02 -9.74
CA GLY A 23 -6.85 -30.81 -10.52
C GLY A 23 -6.75 -29.51 -9.72
N SER A 24 -6.54 -29.60 -8.40
CA SER A 24 -6.29 -28.44 -7.53
C SER A 24 -5.60 -28.87 -6.24
N ILE A 25 -4.92 -27.95 -5.58
CA ILE A 25 -4.28 -28.15 -4.28
C ILE A 25 -4.50 -26.94 -3.37
N ARG A 26 -4.75 -27.19 -2.08
CA ARG A 26 -4.90 -26.13 -1.06
C ARG A 26 -3.58 -25.93 -0.32
N CYS A 27 -3.12 -24.69 -0.20
CA CYS A 27 -1.92 -24.37 0.56
C CYS A 27 -2.16 -24.52 2.07
N ALA A 28 -1.29 -25.25 2.76
CA ALA A 28 -1.36 -25.40 4.21
C ALA A 28 -1.06 -24.10 4.98
N LEU A 29 -0.29 -23.19 4.37
CA LEU A 29 0.16 -21.95 5.02
C LEU A 29 -0.85 -20.80 4.88
N CYS A 30 -1.36 -20.56 3.68
CA CYS A 30 -2.24 -19.41 3.41
C CYS A 30 -3.67 -19.80 3.01
N GLN A 31 -4.00 -21.10 3.00
CA GLN A 31 -5.32 -21.65 2.66
C GLN A 31 -5.81 -21.38 1.22
N ALA A 32 -5.01 -20.72 0.37
CA ALA A 32 -5.35 -20.48 -1.03
C ALA A 32 -5.41 -21.78 -1.84
N ILE A 33 -6.35 -21.83 -2.79
CA ILE A 33 -6.52 -22.97 -3.72
C ILE A 33 -5.80 -22.64 -5.03
N THR A 34 -4.89 -23.51 -5.46
CA THR A 34 -4.17 -23.43 -6.73
C THR A 34 -4.73 -24.48 -7.68
N LEU A 35 -5.25 -24.05 -8.84
CA LEU A 35 -5.74 -24.93 -9.89
C LEU A 35 -4.57 -25.45 -10.72
N ILE A 36 -4.63 -26.72 -11.10
CA ILE A 36 -3.56 -27.42 -11.80
C ILE A 36 -4.08 -27.77 -13.18
N ALA A 37 -3.55 -27.12 -14.21
CA ALA A 37 -3.97 -27.36 -15.58
C ALA A 37 -3.48 -28.75 -16.04
N ASP A 38 -4.41 -29.59 -16.51
CA ASP A 38 -4.09 -30.86 -17.17
C ASP A 38 -3.50 -30.55 -18.57
N PRO A 39 -2.29 -31.04 -18.91
CA PRO A 39 -1.69 -30.84 -20.22
C PRO A 39 -2.49 -31.42 -21.40
N ARG A 40 -3.58 -32.19 -21.17
CA ARG A 40 -4.34 -32.88 -22.23
C ARG A 40 -5.55 -32.14 -22.79
N ALA A 41 -5.88 -30.94 -22.32
CA ALA A 41 -7.00 -30.17 -22.86
C ALA A 41 -6.52 -29.05 -23.79
N LEU A 42 -6.25 -29.38 -25.06
CA LEU A 42 -6.05 -28.38 -26.13
C LEU A 42 -7.35 -28.19 -26.92
N PRO A 43 -7.91 -26.98 -27.02
CA PRO A 43 -8.82 -26.63 -28.10
C PRO A 43 -8.03 -26.38 -29.39
N HIS A 44 -8.55 -26.86 -30.52
CA HIS A 44 -8.06 -26.60 -31.87
C HIS A 44 -7.86 -25.10 -32.15
N GLN A 45 -6.66 -24.69 -32.59
CA GLN A 45 -6.42 -23.40 -33.23
C GLN A 45 -6.56 -23.53 -34.76
N PRO A 46 -7.33 -22.65 -35.44
CA PRO A 46 -7.22 -22.49 -36.90
C PRO A 46 -6.01 -21.61 -37.27
N SER A 47 -5.46 -21.89 -38.46
CA SER A 47 -4.23 -21.32 -39.04
C SER A 47 -4.30 -19.79 -39.27
N PRO A 48 -3.15 -19.07 -39.26
CA PRO A 48 -3.15 -17.61 -39.38
C PRO A 48 -3.26 -17.12 -40.83
N SER A 49 -4.20 -16.19 -41.07
CA SER A 49 -4.33 -15.41 -42.31
C SER A 49 -3.29 -14.27 -42.37
N PRO A 50 -2.86 -13.78 -43.56
CA PRO A 50 -1.73 -12.86 -43.71
C PRO A 50 -2.02 -11.37 -43.40
N HIS A 51 -3.15 -11.07 -42.77
CA HIS A 51 -3.60 -9.69 -42.52
C HIS A 51 -4.05 -9.52 -41.07
N ALA A 52 -3.08 -9.52 -40.15
CA ALA A 52 -3.30 -9.05 -38.79
C ALA A 52 -2.79 -7.60 -38.65
N PRO A 53 -3.58 -6.67 -38.08
CA PRO A 53 -3.09 -5.35 -37.74
C PRO A 53 -1.98 -5.45 -36.66
N PRO A 54 -1.09 -4.46 -36.54
CA PRO A 54 -0.01 -4.49 -35.56
C PRO A 54 -0.57 -4.64 -34.13
N PRO A 55 0.20 -5.24 -33.20
CA PRO A 55 -0.23 -5.40 -31.82
C PRO A 55 -0.57 -4.04 -31.22
N PRO A 56 -1.65 -3.92 -30.44
CA PRO A 56 -2.02 -2.67 -29.81
C PRO A 56 -0.90 -2.23 -28.86
N SER A 57 -0.53 -0.95 -28.98
CA SER A 57 0.34 -0.27 -28.03
C SER A 57 -0.19 -0.48 -26.60
N PRO A 58 0.68 -0.70 -25.58
CA PRO A 58 0.26 -0.85 -24.18
C PRO A 58 -0.43 0.40 -23.61
N TYR A 59 -0.51 1.48 -24.39
CA TYR A 59 -1.15 2.75 -24.03
C TYR A 59 -2.60 2.90 -24.51
N ASN A 60 -3.21 1.88 -25.12
CA ASN A 60 -4.63 1.91 -25.53
C ASN A 60 -5.59 1.39 -24.44
N GLN A 61 -5.32 1.68 -23.17
CA GLN A 61 -6.39 1.62 -22.17
C GLN A 61 -7.23 2.87 -22.32
N ALA A 62 -8.48 2.69 -22.79
CA ALA A 62 -9.50 3.72 -22.67
C ALA A 62 -9.49 4.26 -21.23
N PRO A 63 -9.69 5.57 -21.01
CA PRO A 63 -9.75 6.13 -19.67
C PRO A 63 -10.68 5.26 -18.82
N PRO A 64 -10.29 4.89 -17.59
CA PRO A 64 -11.18 4.15 -16.70
C PRO A 64 -12.53 4.87 -16.71
N GLY A 65 -13.60 4.11 -16.96
CA GLY A 65 -14.96 4.65 -16.91
C GLY A 65 -15.19 5.41 -15.60
N PRO A 66 -16.22 6.27 -15.52
CA PRO A 66 -16.45 7.15 -14.38
C PRO A 66 -16.25 6.39 -13.07
N LEU A 67 -15.29 6.87 -12.24
CA LEU A 67 -14.98 6.21 -10.99
C LEU A 67 -16.27 6.06 -10.17
N PRO A 68 -16.57 4.87 -9.64
CA PRO A 68 -17.80 4.64 -8.88
C PRO A 68 -17.90 5.65 -7.73
N ASN A 69 -19.10 6.18 -7.51
CA ASN A 69 -19.40 7.19 -6.50
C ASN A 69 -18.89 6.70 -5.12
N PRO A 70 -18.13 7.49 -4.33
CA PRO A 70 -17.44 7.02 -3.12
C PRO A 70 -18.40 6.86 -1.93
N HIS A 71 -19.43 6.04 -2.11
CA HIS A 71 -20.40 5.66 -1.08
C HIS A 71 -19.97 4.42 -0.28
N GLY A 72 -18.74 3.94 -0.49
CA GLY A 72 -18.16 2.88 0.32
C GLY A 72 -17.77 3.36 1.71
N ARG A 73 -17.19 2.45 2.50
CA ARG A 73 -16.72 2.76 3.85
C ARG A 73 -15.57 3.75 3.79
N LYS A 74 -15.47 4.54 4.85
CA LYS A 74 -14.42 5.54 5.04
C LYS A 74 -13.55 5.10 6.21
N LYS A 75 -12.23 5.07 6.03
CA LYS A 75 -11.26 4.76 7.09
C LYS A 75 -10.05 5.66 6.97
N ALA A 76 -9.49 6.08 8.09
CA ALA A 76 -8.29 6.90 8.09
C ALA A 76 -7.27 6.45 9.12
N VAL A 77 -6.00 6.58 8.76
CA VAL A 77 -4.87 6.57 9.68
C VAL A 77 -4.20 7.93 9.63
N ILE A 78 -4.01 8.54 10.79
CA ILE A 78 -3.41 9.86 10.94
C ILE A 78 -2.26 9.73 11.93
N VAL A 79 -1.06 10.12 11.50
CA VAL A 79 0.15 10.07 12.32
C VAL A 79 0.67 11.50 12.46
N GLY A 80 0.96 11.91 13.69
CA GLY A 80 1.57 13.21 13.98
C GLY A 80 2.66 13.05 15.03
N ILE A 81 3.91 13.32 14.65
CA ILE A 81 5.08 13.11 15.49
C ILE A 81 5.89 14.41 15.58
N SER A 82 6.00 14.93 16.80
CA SER A 82 6.77 16.13 17.13
C SER A 82 8.14 15.81 17.75
N TYR A 83 8.43 14.56 18.10
CA TYR A 83 9.71 14.13 18.69
C TYR A 83 10.10 14.95 19.93
N LYS A 84 9.12 15.18 20.82
CA LYS A 84 9.24 16.04 21.99
C LYS A 84 10.41 15.60 22.86
N PHE A 85 11.14 16.56 23.42
CA PHE A 85 12.28 16.30 24.30
C PHE A 85 13.47 15.59 23.63
N SER A 86 13.53 15.60 22.30
CA SER A 86 14.67 15.10 21.53
C SER A 86 15.36 16.24 20.77
N ARG A 87 16.56 15.97 20.24
CA ARG A 87 17.25 16.89 19.33
C ARG A 87 16.55 17.06 17.97
N HIS A 88 15.54 16.24 17.68
CA HIS A 88 14.78 16.24 16.42
C HIS A 88 13.40 16.90 16.58
N GLU A 89 13.19 17.68 17.65
CA GLU A 89 11.86 18.22 17.96
C GLU A 89 11.30 19.11 16.83
N LEU A 90 10.05 18.86 16.46
CA LEU A 90 9.26 19.63 15.50
C LEU A 90 8.04 20.26 16.18
N LYS A 91 7.69 21.45 15.71
CA LYS A 91 6.48 22.15 16.15
C LYS A 91 5.41 22.04 15.07
N GLY A 92 4.19 21.67 15.47
CA GLY A 92 3.02 21.68 14.58
C GLY A 92 2.50 20.30 14.20
N CYS A 93 3.34 19.26 14.12
CA CYS A 93 2.91 17.97 13.56
C CYS A 93 1.70 17.33 14.26
N ILE A 94 1.62 17.42 15.59
CA ILE A 94 0.45 16.94 16.35
C ILE A 94 -0.78 17.81 16.06
N ASN A 95 -0.61 19.12 15.89
CA ASN A 95 -1.70 20.01 15.49
C ASN A 95 -2.20 19.70 14.08
N ASP A 96 -1.29 19.41 13.14
CA ASP A 96 -1.67 19.04 11.76
C ASP A 96 -2.49 17.75 11.75
N ALA A 97 -2.09 16.75 12.55
CA ALA A 97 -2.87 15.52 12.75
C ALA A 97 -4.28 15.82 13.32
N LYS A 98 -4.39 16.70 14.31
CA LYS A 98 -5.68 17.12 14.88
C LYS A 98 -6.54 17.86 13.85
N CYS A 99 -5.95 18.76 13.07
CA CYS A 99 -6.62 19.47 11.97
C CYS A 99 -7.12 18.52 10.89
N MET A 100 -6.31 17.53 10.50
CA MET A 100 -6.72 16.49 9.54
C MET A 100 -7.89 15.67 10.08
N ARG A 101 -7.82 15.22 11.34
CA ARG A 101 -8.92 14.49 11.99
C ARG A 101 -10.22 15.32 11.99
N TYR A 102 -10.11 16.58 12.38
CA TYR A 102 -11.25 17.50 12.37
C TYR A 102 -11.84 17.67 10.96
N LEU A 103 -11.00 17.85 9.94
CA LEU A 103 -11.41 17.98 8.55
C LEU A 103 -12.15 16.73 8.05
N LEU A 104 -11.59 15.55 8.30
CA LEU A 104 -12.18 14.28 7.86
C LEU A 104 -13.56 14.05 8.47
N ILE A 105 -13.74 14.34 9.75
CA ILE A 105 -15.02 14.17 10.43
C ILE A 105 -16.04 15.21 9.95
N ASN A 106 -15.68 16.49 10.02
CA ASN A 106 -16.65 17.58 9.88
C ASN A 106 -16.97 17.95 8.42
N LYS A 107 -16.04 17.71 7.49
CA LYS A 107 -16.24 18.05 6.06
C LYS A 107 -16.42 16.83 5.19
N TYR A 108 -15.70 15.74 5.49
CA TYR A 108 -15.75 14.53 4.66
C TYR A 108 -16.56 13.39 5.28
N SER A 109 -17.18 13.62 6.44
CA SER A 109 -18.08 12.67 7.10
C SER A 109 -17.45 11.29 7.33
N PHE A 110 -16.18 11.26 7.72
CA PHE A 110 -15.56 10.05 8.25
C PHE A 110 -16.13 9.78 9.65
N PRO A 111 -16.66 8.58 9.93
CA PRO A 111 -17.02 8.20 11.28
C PRO A 111 -15.81 8.30 12.21
N ASP A 112 -15.97 8.87 13.39
CA ASP A 112 -14.89 9.01 14.39
C ASP A 112 -14.23 7.66 14.73
N SER A 113 -15.05 6.62 14.86
CA SER A 113 -14.65 5.22 15.12
C SER A 113 -13.86 4.57 13.97
N SER A 114 -13.84 5.19 12.80
CA SER A 114 -13.10 4.73 11.62
C SER A 114 -11.76 5.46 11.42
N ILE A 115 -11.33 6.23 12.42
CA ILE A 115 -10.07 6.97 12.39
C ILE A 115 -9.15 6.46 13.49
N ILE A 116 -8.00 5.93 13.10
CA ILE A 116 -6.89 5.69 14.02
C ILE A 116 -5.96 6.90 13.96
N MET A 117 -5.75 7.56 15.09
CA MET A 117 -4.80 8.65 15.23
C MET A 117 -3.66 8.22 16.15
N LEU A 118 -2.41 8.35 15.70
CA LEU A 118 -1.21 8.03 16.45
C LEU A 118 -0.41 9.31 16.73
N THR A 119 -0.21 9.63 18.01
CA THR A 119 0.56 10.82 18.45
C THR A 119 1.24 10.58 19.79
N GLU A 120 2.26 11.38 20.11
CA GLU A 120 2.95 11.35 21.41
C GLU A 120 2.08 11.79 22.60
N GLU A 121 0.84 12.24 22.38
CA GLU A 121 -0.11 12.55 23.45
C GLU A 121 -0.87 11.30 23.94
N GLU A 122 -0.76 10.18 23.22
CA GLU A 122 -1.36 8.90 23.59
C GLU A 122 -0.48 8.15 24.61
N ASP A 123 -1.05 7.13 25.25
CA ASP A 123 -0.32 6.27 26.20
C ASP A 123 0.95 5.66 25.55
N PRO A 124 2.16 5.91 26.11
CA PRO A 124 3.42 5.34 25.61
C PRO A 124 3.46 3.83 25.45
N HIS A 125 2.65 3.10 26.22
CA HIS A 125 2.54 1.64 26.14
C HIS A 125 1.29 1.18 25.35
N GLY A 126 0.51 2.13 24.84
CA GLY A 126 -0.72 1.87 24.10
C GLY A 126 -0.50 1.64 22.60
N PRO A 127 -1.53 1.13 21.91
CA PRO A 127 -1.48 0.83 20.47
C PRO A 127 -1.50 2.09 19.58
N LYS A 128 -1.73 3.27 20.16
CA LYS A 128 -1.78 4.55 19.45
C LYS A 128 -0.50 5.38 19.61
N PHE A 129 0.49 4.89 20.36
CA PHE A 129 1.77 5.56 20.43
C PHE A 129 2.53 5.42 19.10
N PRO A 130 3.15 6.46 18.55
CA PRO A 130 3.66 6.46 17.17
C PRO A 130 5.05 5.82 17.04
N ASN A 131 5.23 4.63 17.61
CA ASN A 131 6.40 3.79 17.35
C ASN A 131 6.25 3.04 16.02
N LYS A 132 7.36 2.50 15.51
CA LYS A 132 7.41 1.82 14.21
C LYS A 132 6.42 0.69 14.09
N HIS A 133 6.29 -0.13 15.14
CA HIS A 133 5.37 -1.26 15.16
C HIS A 133 3.92 -0.81 15.02
N ASN A 134 3.49 0.16 15.82
CA ASN A 134 2.12 0.66 15.83
C ASN A 134 1.74 1.36 14.52
N ILE A 135 2.66 2.13 13.92
CA ILE A 135 2.44 2.75 12.60
C ILE A 135 2.21 1.65 11.55
N ARG A 136 3.03 0.60 11.54
CA ARG A 136 2.86 -0.55 10.63
C ARG A 136 1.52 -1.26 10.82
N MET A 137 1.15 -1.53 12.06
CA MET A 137 -0.13 -2.16 12.38
C MET A 137 -1.31 -1.28 11.96
N ALA A 138 -1.21 0.04 12.11
CA ALA A 138 -2.23 0.97 11.65
C ALA A 138 -2.32 0.98 10.11
N MET A 139 -1.20 1.01 9.38
CA MET A 139 -1.19 0.93 7.91
C MET A 139 -1.85 -0.37 7.42
N PHE A 140 -1.51 -1.51 8.04
CA PHE A 140 -2.15 -2.79 7.73
C PHE A 140 -3.65 -2.75 8.03
N TRP A 141 -4.04 -2.21 9.19
CA TRP A 141 -5.45 -2.04 9.53
C TRP A 141 -6.17 -1.19 8.50
N LEU A 142 -5.56 -0.13 7.96
CA LEU A 142 -6.17 0.77 6.98
C LEU A 142 -6.61 0.01 5.72
N THR A 143 -5.74 -0.83 5.16
CA THR A 143 -6.02 -1.58 3.93
C THR A 143 -6.79 -2.88 4.15
N GLN A 144 -6.81 -3.41 5.38
CA GLN A 144 -7.50 -4.66 5.68
C GLN A 144 -8.99 -4.61 5.32
N GLY A 145 -9.38 -5.54 4.46
CA GLY A 145 -10.77 -5.77 4.04
C GLY A 145 -11.36 -4.66 3.16
N THR A 146 -10.52 -3.82 2.55
CA THR A 146 -10.95 -2.76 1.61
C THR A 146 -11.73 -3.35 0.43
N LEU A 147 -12.83 -2.71 0.05
CA LEU A 147 -13.66 -3.08 -1.09
C LEU A 147 -13.69 -1.96 -2.15
N PRO A 148 -14.04 -2.27 -3.42
CA PRO A 148 -14.30 -1.25 -4.42
C PRO A 148 -15.32 -0.21 -3.92
N GLY A 149 -15.01 1.07 -4.12
CA GLY A 149 -15.83 2.20 -3.66
C GLY A 149 -15.47 2.73 -2.26
N ASP A 150 -14.66 2.00 -1.47
CA ASP A 150 -14.15 2.47 -0.18
C ASP A 150 -13.18 3.67 -0.38
N SER A 151 -13.17 4.57 0.60
CA SER A 151 -12.32 5.78 0.61
C SER A 151 -11.42 5.78 1.83
N LEU A 152 -10.12 5.63 1.59
CA LEU A 152 -9.08 5.57 2.60
C LEU A 152 -8.29 6.87 2.63
N VAL A 153 -7.84 7.26 3.83
CA VAL A 153 -6.91 8.37 4.03
C VAL A 153 -5.74 7.91 4.88
N PHE A 154 -4.52 8.17 4.40
CA PHE A 154 -3.30 8.07 5.20
C PHE A 154 -2.71 9.47 5.30
N HIS A 155 -2.53 9.97 6.52
CA HIS A 155 -1.89 11.25 6.78
C HIS A 155 -0.68 11.04 7.68
N TYR A 156 0.44 11.63 7.31
CA TYR A 156 1.65 11.66 8.13
C TYR A 156 2.15 13.10 8.21
N SER A 157 2.42 13.58 9.42
CA SER A 157 3.18 14.80 9.66
C SER A 157 4.31 14.50 10.66
N GLY A 158 5.55 14.79 10.25
CA GLY A 158 6.75 14.42 11.01
C GLY A 158 8.03 14.56 10.17
N HIS A 159 9.12 13.90 10.61
CA HIS A 159 10.36 13.88 9.82
C HIS A 159 10.26 12.88 8.67
N GLY A 160 10.73 13.32 7.51
CA GLY A 160 11.09 12.46 6.40
C GLY A 160 12.60 12.49 6.20
N SER A 161 13.14 11.39 5.71
CA SER A 161 14.58 11.23 5.46
C SER A 161 14.79 10.41 4.20
N GLN A 162 16.04 10.31 3.76
CA GLN A 162 16.45 9.47 2.64
C GLN A 162 17.42 8.40 3.14
N GLN A 163 17.23 7.15 2.72
CA GLN A 163 18.17 6.06 2.96
C GLN A 163 18.76 5.63 1.63
N ARG A 164 20.04 5.22 1.57
CA ARG A 164 20.60 4.68 0.33
C ARG A 164 19.80 3.43 -0.07
N ASN A 165 19.30 3.45 -1.30
CA ASN A 165 18.63 2.32 -1.92
C ASN A 165 19.69 1.26 -2.29
N TYR A 166 19.44 0.01 -1.90
CA TYR A 166 20.31 -1.13 -2.23
C TYR A 166 19.69 -2.10 -3.26
N SER A 167 18.41 -1.94 -3.62
CA SER A 167 17.70 -2.68 -4.68
C SER A 167 17.95 -2.11 -6.07
N GLY A 168 18.26 -0.82 -6.19
CA GLY A 168 18.63 -0.15 -7.44
C GLY A 168 17.45 0.13 -8.39
N ASP A 169 16.23 0.16 -7.85
CA ASP A 169 14.98 0.45 -8.56
C ASP A 169 14.66 1.95 -8.66
N GLU A 170 15.26 2.78 -7.83
CA GLU A 170 15.10 4.23 -7.91
C GLU A 170 16.15 4.92 -8.77
N ALA A 171 15.70 5.93 -9.51
CA ALA A 171 16.52 6.67 -10.47
C ALA A 171 17.62 7.53 -9.83
N ASP A 172 17.48 7.92 -8.56
CA ASP A 172 18.47 8.68 -7.79
C ASP A 172 19.22 7.84 -6.74
N GLY A 173 18.76 6.62 -6.47
CA GLY A 173 19.39 5.65 -5.58
C GLY A 173 19.17 5.90 -4.08
N PHE A 174 18.08 6.57 -3.69
CA PHE A 174 17.76 6.84 -2.29
C PHE A 174 16.28 6.68 -1.95
N ASP A 175 15.94 5.68 -1.12
CA ASP A 175 14.58 5.42 -0.67
C ASP A 175 14.10 6.58 0.21
N GLU A 176 12.91 7.11 -0.08
CA GLU A 176 12.26 8.05 0.82
C GLU A 176 11.70 7.31 2.04
N THR A 177 11.83 7.93 3.21
CA THR A 177 11.47 7.29 4.48
C THR A 177 10.66 8.23 5.36
N ILE A 178 9.73 7.65 6.13
CA ILE A 178 9.13 8.33 7.28
C ILE A 178 9.81 7.87 8.56
N CYS A 179 9.92 8.77 9.54
CA CYS A 179 10.60 8.50 10.80
C CYS A 179 9.57 8.23 11.92
N PRO A 180 9.42 6.98 12.41
CA PRO A 180 8.71 6.71 13.66
C PRO A 180 9.37 7.39 14.85
N LEU A 181 8.70 7.45 16.00
CA LEU A 181 9.30 8.08 17.19
C LEU A 181 10.57 7.34 17.67
N ASP A 182 10.61 6.03 17.51
CA ASP A 182 11.69 5.12 17.92
C ASP A 182 12.71 4.84 16.80
N PHE A 183 12.75 5.68 15.76
CA PHE A 183 13.58 5.47 14.56
C PHE A 183 15.07 5.28 14.85
N GLU A 184 15.61 5.90 15.90
CA GLU A 184 17.02 5.73 16.28
C GLU A 184 17.35 4.29 16.69
N THR A 185 16.36 3.53 17.19
CA THR A 185 16.55 2.15 17.67
C THR A 185 15.95 1.10 16.74
N GLN A 186 14.79 1.40 16.11
CA GLN A 186 14.07 0.47 15.25
C GLN A 186 14.24 0.78 13.75
N GLY A 187 14.95 1.87 13.41
CA GLY A 187 15.11 2.36 12.05
C GLY A 187 13.88 3.08 11.52
N MET A 188 14.00 3.63 10.31
CA MET A 188 12.94 4.35 9.60
C MET A 188 12.00 3.37 8.87
N ILE A 189 10.86 3.85 8.35
CA ILE A 189 9.98 3.06 7.45
C ILE A 189 10.22 3.56 6.03
N VAL A 190 10.68 2.68 5.15
CA VAL A 190 10.95 2.96 3.73
C VAL A 190 9.65 2.98 2.90
N ASP A 191 9.61 3.82 1.89
CA ASP A 191 8.54 3.93 0.89
C ASP A 191 8.10 2.61 0.27
N ASP A 192 9.05 1.71 0.03
CA ASP A 192 8.84 0.40 -0.55
C ASP A 192 7.90 -0.47 0.34
N GLU A 193 8.06 -0.31 1.66
CA GLU A 193 7.19 -0.91 2.68
C GLU A 193 5.83 -0.21 2.77
N ILE A 194 5.80 1.12 2.63
CA ILE A 194 4.56 1.91 2.59
C ILE A 194 3.74 1.50 1.36
N ASN A 195 4.37 1.39 0.19
CA ASN A 195 3.76 0.96 -1.06
C ASN A 195 3.25 -0.49 -0.95
N ALA A 196 4.05 -1.40 -0.39
CA ALA A 196 3.65 -2.79 -0.12
C ALA A 196 2.38 -2.89 0.72
N THR A 197 2.23 -2.00 1.70
CA THR A 197 1.16 -2.07 2.70
C THR A 197 -0.08 -1.29 2.27
N LEU A 198 0.11 -0.12 1.66
CA LEU A 198 -0.95 0.85 1.38
C LEU A 198 -1.39 0.87 -0.08
N VAL A 199 -0.52 0.55 -1.04
CA VAL A 199 -0.80 0.70 -2.48
C VAL A 199 -1.09 -0.64 -3.14
N ARG A 200 -0.12 -1.57 -3.12
CA ARG A 200 -0.23 -2.89 -3.76
C ARG A 200 -1.49 -3.68 -3.39
N PRO A 201 -1.99 -3.65 -2.14
CA PRO A 201 -3.16 -4.43 -1.75
C PRO A 201 -4.51 -3.80 -2.15
N LEU A 202 -4.54 -2.58 -2.70
CA LEU A 202 -5.80 -1.89 -2.96
C LEU A 202 -6.56 -2.51 -4.15
N PRO A 203 -7.84 -2.90 -3.97
CA PRO A 203 -8.63 -3.39 -5.08
C PRO A 203 -9.00 -2.25 -6.03
N HIS A 204 -9.15 -2.60 -7.31
CA HIS A 204 -9.62 -1.65 -8.31
C HIS A 204 -10.95 -1.00 -7.89
N GLY A 205 -11.02 0.32 -7.95
CA GLY A 205 -12.19 1.12 -7.56
C GLY A 205 -12.20 1.57 -6.10
N ALA A 206 -11.30 1.09 -5.24
CA ALA A 206 -11.01 1.74 -3.96
C ALA A 206 -10.13 2.98 -4.19
N ARG A 207 -10.20 3.95 -3.27
CA ARG A 207 -9.39 5.18 -3.34
C ARG A 207 -8.59 5.37 -2.06
N LEU A 208 -7.29 5.56 -2.19
CA LEU A 208 -6.42 6.00 -1.10
C LEU A 208 -5.94 7.42 -1.40
N HIS A 209 -6.12 8.32 -0.43
CA HIS A 209 -5.48 9.63 -0.42
C HIS A 209 -4.39 9.62 0.64
N ALA A 210 -3.13 9.69 0.20
CA ALA A 210 -1.98 9.84 1.08
C ALA A 210 -1.55 11.31 1.13
N LEU A 211 -1.45 11.89 2.32
CA LEU A 211 -0.98 13.25 2.56
C LEU A 211 0.23 13.20 3.49
N ILE A 212 1.39 13.56 2.97
CA ILE A 212 2.67 13.41 3.68
C ILE A 212 3.31 14.79 3.84
N ASP A 213 3.20 15.33 5.04
CA ASP A 213 3.82 16.59 5.45
C ASP A 213 5.15 16.30 6.14
N ALA A 214 6.19 16.13 5.32
CA ALA A 214 7.54 15.79 5.73
C ALA A 214 8.55 16.36 4.73
N CYS A 215 9.79 16.58 5.16
CA CYS A 215 10.89 16.87 4.22
C CYS A 215 11.19 15.62 3.38
N HIS A 216 11.49 15.79 2.08
CA HIS A 216 11.75 14.68 1.15
C HIS A 216 10.58 13.68 1.05
N SER A 217 9.38 14.16 0.71
CA SER A 217 8.15 13.36 0.60
C SER A 217 7.61 13.20 -0.83
N GLY A 218 8.43 13.51 -1.85
CA GLY A 218 8.00 13.59 -3.24
C GLY A 218 7.76 12.23 -3.90
N THR A 219 8.44 11.18 -3.43
CA THR A 219 8.38 9.79 -3.90
C THR A 219 8.01 8.79 -2.81
N VAL A 220 7.66 9.21 -1.60
CA VAL A 220 7.44 8.38 -0.38
C VAL A 220 6.35 7.29 -0.51
N MET A 221 5.58 7.30 -1.60
CA MET A 221 4.56 6.31 -1.91
C MET A 221 4.91 5.44 -3.14
N ASP A 222 6.06 5.68 -3.78
CA ASP A 222 6.54 5.11 -5.03
C ASP A 222 5.43 4.95 -6.09
N LEU A 223 4.87 6.09 -6.51
CA LEU A 223 3.79 6.13 -7.48
C LEU A 223 4.34 6.37 -8.89
N PRO A 224 3.88 5.63 -9.92
CA PRO A 224 4.43 5.68 -11.27
C PRO A 224 4.15 7.00 -12.01
N PHE A 225 3.27 7.86 -11.46
CA PHE A 225 2.91 9.15 -12.04
C PHE A 225 3.15 10.26 -11.03
N LEU A 226 4.04 11.18 -11.37
CA LEU A 226 4.35 12.37 -10.59
C LEU A 226 3.73 13.61 -11.25
N CYS A 227 2.92 14.36 -10.51
CA CYS A 227 2.43 15.67 -10.93
C CYS A 227 3.07 16.76 -10.08
N ARG A 228 3.83 17.68 -10.71
CA ARG A 228 4.38 18.86 -10.04
C ARG A 228 3.52 20.08 -10.36
N MET A 229 2.91 20.66 -9.35
CA MET A 229 2.23 21.95 -9.47
C MET A 229 3.22 23.07 -9.15
N ASN A 230 3.54 23.89 -10.14
CA ASN A 230 4.32 25.10 -9.91
C ASN A 230 3.49 26.08 -9.06
N ARG A 231 4.12 26.73 -8.07
CA ARG A 231 3.48 27.87 -7.40
C ARG A 231 3.25 28.94 -8.45
N LEU A 232 2.01 29.36 -8.62
CA LEU A 232 1.71 30.57 -9.38
C LEU A 232 2.45 31.74 -8.71
N PRO A 233 3.07 32.64 -9.50
CA PRO A 233 3.94 33.70 -9.02
C PRO A 233 3.24 34.69 -8.08
#